data_AF-C3ZCD4-F1
#
_entry.id   AF-C3ZCD4-F1
#
_cell.length_a   1.000
_cell.length_b   1.000
_cell.length_c   1.000
_cell.angle_alpha   90.00
_cell.angle_beta   90.00
_cell.angle_gamma   90.00
#
_symmetry.space_group_name_H-M   'P 1'
#
loop_
_entity.id
_entity.type
_entity.pdbx_description
1 polymer ?
#
loop_
_entity_poly.entity_id
_entity_poly.type
_entity_poly.pdbx_seq_one_letter_code
_entity_poly.pdbx_strand_id
1 'polypeptide(L)'
;EYIFSVLGPHTIDVTFAGDTIPGSPFGSYAYDANRVKVLDIPNGRVGEEVPFQVDASQAGTGHIDVSVSCERRNVPISVQTKGHGIFDCSFVPRDLPDHLIVVKFNGQIIPNCPMVCEILDAGRVTGSGPGLGVIPINRLTSFSVRDAHKGDISVNIQSPSGRQVPVEVMGPDSHGHLYVTWKPTESGLHTVDVLLGEDHIQGSPFTVRVFDAQKVKVHSLEGGLVGQPHSFIVDTSEAGPGHIRVVIHAGRTEVPHQILELGGGKYKVTYTPQENVDHMIMVEWNEVAIPGTV
;
A
#
# COMPACT_ATOMS: atom_id res chain seq x y z
N GLU A 1 41.32 -31.94 -27.42
CA GLU A 1 40.26 -31.06 -26.90
C GLU A 1 40.02 -29.98 -27.94
N TYR A 2 38.77 -29.76 -28.36
CA TYR A 2 38.41 -28.76 -29.37
C TYR A 2 37.50 -27.72 -28.71
N ILE A 3 37.81 -26.43 -28.91
CA ILE A 3 36.97 -25.31 -28.46
C ILE A 3 36.29 -24.75 -29.72
N PHE A 4 34.96 -24.84 -29.78
CA PHE A 4 34.19 -24.26 -30.88
C PHE A 4 34.04 -22.74 -30.69
N SER A 5 34.36 -21.97 -31.73
CA SER A 5 34.23 -20.49 -31.71
C SER A 5 32.89 -19.99 -32.26
N VAL A 6 32.11 -20.87 -32.90
CA VAL A 6 30.78 -20.59 -33.48
C VAL A 6 29.77 -21.54 -32.83
N LEU A 7 28.54 -21.09 -32.61
CA LEU A 7 27.47 -21.94 -32.07
C LEU A 7 26.74 -22.70 -33.18
N GLY A 8 26.16 -23.84 -32.84
CA GLY A 8 25.35 -24.64 -33.76
C GLY A 8 26.03 -25.92 -34.26
N PRO A 9 25.57 -26.49 -35.40
CA PRO A 9 26.04 -27.78 -35.88
C PRO A 9 27.47 -27.72 -36.39
N HIS A 10 28.29 -28.64 -35.92
CA HIS A 10 29.66 -28.88 -36.34
C HIS A 10 29.78 -30.32 -36.83
N THR A 11 30.60 -30.50 -37.85
CA THR A 11 30.89 -31.79 -38.46
C THR A 11 32.35 -32.11 -38.20
N ILE A 12 32.63 -33.26 -37.60
CA ILE A 12 33.98 -33.68 -37.23
C ILE A 12 34.35 -34.85 -38.15
N ASP A 13 35.16 -34.55 -39.15
CA ASP A 13 35.76 -35.55 -40.03
C ASP A 13 36.98 -36.17 -39.35
N VAL A 14 37.02 -37.50 -39.33
CA VAL A 14 38.09 -38.29 -38.73
C VAL A 14 38.55 -39.32 -39.74
N THR A 15 39.82 -39.26 -40.12
CA THR A 15 40.46 -40.18 -41.05
C THR A 15 41.64 -40.88 -40.37
N PHE A 16 41.91 -42.11 -40.78
CA PHE A 16 43.10 -42.87 -40.40
C PHE A 16 43.79 -43.39 -41.65
N ALA A 17 45.07 -43.07 -41.83
CA ALA A 17 45.86 -43.43 -43.02
C ALA A 17 45.27 -42.98 -44.37
N GLY A 18 44.43 -41.93 -44.36
CA GLY A 18 43.75 -41.40 -45.56
C GLY A 18 42.33 -41.93 -45.77
N ASP A 19 41.90 -42.94 -45.02
CA ASP A 19 40.55 -43.49 -45.07
C ASP A 19 39.66 -42.94 -43.95
N THR A 20 38.41 -42.61 -44.26
CA THR A 20 37.42 -42.18 -43.26
C THR A 20 37.08 -43.34 -42.33
N ILE A 21 37.11 -43.10 -41.03
CA ILE A 21 36.76 -44.15 -40.06
C ILE A 21 35.23 -44.36 -40.02
N PRO A 22 34.75 -45.58 -39.66
CA PRO A 22 33.32 -45.81 -39.47
C PRO A 22 32.68 -44.83 -38.49
N GLY A 23 31.57 -44.22 -38.91
CA GLY A 23 30.84 -43.23 -38.11
C GLY A 23 31.29 -41.78 -38.31
N SER A 24 32.37 -41.55 -39.07
CA SER A 24 32.74 -40.20 -39.51
C SER A 24 32.01 -39.83 -40.82
N PRO A 25 31.50 -38.60 -40.95
CA PRO A 25 31.60 -37.51 -39.98
C PRO A 25 30.73 -37.66 -38.73
N PHE A 26 31.27 -37.23 -37.59
CA PHE A 26 30.51 -37.11 -36.35
C PHE A 26 29.85 -35.73 -36.26
N GLY A 27 28.55 -35.69 -35.99
CA GLY A 27 27.85 -34.44 -35.67
C GLY A 27 28.11 -34.01 -34.23
N SER A 28 28.37 -32.72 -34.02
CA SER A 28 28.47 -32.07 -32.72
C SER A 28 27.66 -30.77 -32.73
N TYR A 29 27.13 -30.35 -31.58
CA TYR A 29 26.41 -29.09 -31.45
C TYR A 29 27.08 -28.23 -30.39
N ALA A 30 27.64 -27.10 -30.82
CA ALA A 30 28.20 -26.12 -29.90
C ALA A 30 27.08 -25.25 -29.32
N TYR A 31 27.09 -25.07 -28.00
CA TYR A 31 26.08 -24.31 -27.26
C TYR A 31 26.75 -23.44 -26.20
N ASP A 32 26.07 -22.37 -25.76
CA ASP A 32 26.57 -21.44 -24.74
C ASP A 32 25.45 -21.06 -23.78
N ALA A 33 25.44 -21.69 -22.59
CA ALA A 33 24.45 -21.45 -21.55
C ALA A 33 24.47 -20.01 -21.01
N ASN A 34 25.58 -19.27 -21.16
CA ASN A 34 25.67 -17.88 -20.71
C ASN A 34 24.89 -16.91 -21.59
N ARG A 35 24.44 -17.35 -22.76
CA ARG A 35 23.59 -16.57 -23.66
C ARG A 35 22.10 -16.78 -23.42
N VAL A 36 21.73 -17.67 -22.50
CA VAL A 36 20.35 -17.79 -22.01
C VAL A 36 20.09 -16.64 -21.04
N LYS A 37 18.97 -15.94 -21.25
CA LYS A 37 18.53 -14.83 -20.41
C LYS A 37 17.16 -15.12 -19.85
N VAL A 38 16.93 -14.73 -18.60
CA VAL A 38 15.60 -14.66 -18.03
C VAL A 38 15.22 -13.18 -18.01
N LEU A 39 14.06 -12.85 -18.57
CA LEU A 39 13.51 -11.50 -18.52
C LEU A 39 12.91 -11.22 -17.13
N ASP A 40 12.44 -10.00 -16.89
CA ASP A 40 11.99 -9.56 -15.57
C ASP A 40 11.02 -10.55 -14.90
N ILE A 41 11.36 -10.91 -13.67
CA ILE A 41 10.54 -11.74 -12.79
C ILE A 41 9.82 -10.76 -11.86
N PRO A 42 8.50 -10.54 -12.02
CA PRO A 42 7.78 -9.65 -11.14
C PRO A 42 7.69 -10.26 -9.72
N ASN A 43 7.40 -9.40 -8.75
CA ASN A 43 7.00 -9.86 -7.43
C ASN A 43 5.69 -10.66 -7.53
N GLY A 44 5.59 -11.75 -6.78
CA GLY A 44 4.42 -12.63 -6.75
C GLY A 44 3.48 -12.36 -5.59
N ARG A 45 2.26 -12.90 -5.69
CA ARG A 45 1.26 -12.95 -4.62
C ARG A 45 0.71 -14.36 -4.52
N VAL A 46 0.44 -14.81 -3.30
CA VAL A 46 -0.10 -16.15 -3.06
C VAL A 46 -1.42 -16.33 -3.84
N GLY A 47 -1.46 -17.34 -4.71
CA GLY A 47 -2.62 -17.66 -5.53
C GLY A 47 -2.70 -16.93 -6.88
N GLU A 48 -1.82 -15.96 -7.16
CA GLU A 48 -1.77 -15.26 -8.46
C GLU A 48 -0.66 -15.82 -9.35
N GLU A 49 -0.86 -15.77 -10.67
CA GLU A 49 0.13 -16.26 -11.62
C GLU A 49 1.32 -15.27 -11.73
N VAL A 50 2.55 -15.79 -11.64
CA VAL A 50 3.79 -15.04 -11.86
C VAL A 50 4.34 -15.40 -13.25
N PRO A 51 4.11 -14.56 -14.27
CA PRO A 51 4.67 -14.78 -15.60
C PRO A 51 6.11 -14.29 -15.70
N PHE A 52 6.95 -15.02 -16.41
CA PHE A 52 8.29 -14.59 -16.81
C PHE A 52 8.70 -15.28 -18.12
N GLN A 53 9.76 -14.80 -18.76
CA GLN A 53 10.20 -15.33 -20.05
C GLN A 53 11.66 -15.76 -20.00
N VAL A 54 11.98 -16.89 -20.63
CA VAL A 54 13.35 -17.37 -20.85
C VAL A 54 13.68 -17.27 -22.33
N ASP A 55 14.74 -16.54 -22.66
CA ASP A 55 15.28 -16.36 -24.00
C ASP A 55 16.59 -17.15 -24.14
N ALA A 56 16.53 -18.26 -24.87
CA ALA A 56 17.67 -19.07 -25.27
C ALA A 56 18.01 -18.94 -26.77
N SER A 57 17.44 -17.94 -27.46
CA SER A 57 17.59 -17.76 -28.92
C SER A 57 19.04 -17.62 -29.38
N GLN A 58 19.91 -17.15 -28.48
CA GLN A 58 21.34 -16.94 -28.73
C GLN A 58 22.23 -18.05 -28.16
N ALA A 59 21.67 -19.06 -27.48
CA ALA A 59 22.43 -20.10 -26.78
C ALA A 59 22.82 -21.30 -27.66
N GLY A 60 22.32 -21.36 -28.90
CA GLY A 60 22.44 -22.52 -29.77
C GLY A 60 21.33 -23.54 -29.53
N THR A 61 21.46 -24.74 -30.09
CA THR A 61 20.46 -25.81 -29.92
C THR A 61 20.66 -26.55 -28.60
N GLY A 62 19.61 -26.71 -27.82
CA GLY A 62 19.68 -27.42 -26.56
C GLY A 62 18.34 -27.56 -25.85
N HIS A 63 18.37 -28.25 -24.72
CA HIS A 63 17.23 -28.45 -23.83
C HIS A 63 17.26 -27.45 -22.68
N ILE A 64 16.13 -26.79 -22.45
CA ILE A 64 15.91 -25.90 -21.31
C ILE A 64 15.14 -26.67 -20.24
N ASP A 65 15.64 -26.61 -19.01
CA ASP A 65 14.98 -27.09 -17.81
C ASP A 65 14.77 -25.89 -16.88
N VAL A 66 13.52 -25.64 -16.50
CA VAL A 66 13.14 -24.58 -15.57
C VAL A 66 12.48 -25.23 -14.38
N SER A 67 12.96 -24.88 -13.19
CA SER A 67 12.41 -25.37 -11.93
C SER A 67 12.16 -24.22 -10.97
N VAL A 68 11.05 -24.31 -10.24
CA VAL A 68 10.68 -23.38 -9.18
C VAL A 68 10.63 -24.14 -7.87
N SER A 69 11.18 -23.58 -6.81
CA SER A 69 11.09 -24.18 -5.49
C SER A 69 10.83 -23.15 -4.40
N CYS A 70 10.04 -23.53 -3.40
CA CYS A 70 9.81 -22.74 -2.20
C CYS A 70 10.23 -23.61 -1.01
N GLU A 71 11.18 -23.14 -0.20
CA GLU A 71 11.71 -23.91 0.95
C GLU A 71 12.13 -25.35 0.58
N ARG A 72 12.76 -25.53 -0.59
CA ARG A 72 13.20 -26.82 -1.17
C ARG A 72 12.06 -27.75 -1.63
N ARG A 73 10.80 -27.34 -1.54
CA ARG A 73 9.67 -28.04 -2.16
C ARG A 73 9.52 -27.59 -3.61
N ASN A 74 9.35 -28.54 -4.52
CA ASN A 74 9.12 -28.25 -5.93
C ASN A 74 7.74 -27.59 -6.10
N VAL A 75 7.69 -26.49 -6.83
CA VAL A 75 6.47 -25.76 -7.19
C VAL A 75 6.18 -26.01 -8.66
N PRO A 76 4.96 -26.47 -9.02
CA PRO A 76 4.59 -26.70 -10.40
C PRO A 76 4.76 -25.44 -11.26
N ILE A 77 5.37 -25.60 -12.43
CA ILE A 77 5.61 -24.55 -13.42
C ILE A 77 4.99 -24.95 -14.77
N SER A 78 4.39 -23.99 -15.44
CA SER A 78 3.99 -24.06 -16.84
C SER A 78 5.11 -23.50 -17.71
N VAL A 79 5.53 -24.25 -18.73
CA VAL A 79 6.55 -23.82 -19.70
C VAL A 79 6.00 -24.04 -21.11
N GLN A 80 5.90 -22.96 -21.89
CA GLN A 80 5.37 -22.97 -23.25
C GLN A 80 6.40 -22.40 -24.22
N THR A 81 6.71 -23.14 -25.29
CA THR A 81 7.64 -22.67 -26.33
C THR A 81 6.92 -21.73 -27.30
N LYS A 82 7.38 -20.48 -27.39
CA LYS A 82 6.92 -19.50 -28.39
C LYS A 82 7.60 -19.66 -29.76
N GLY A 83 8.63 -20.49 -29.83
CA GLY A 83 9.47 -20.68 -31.03
C GLY A 83 10.77 -19.89 -30.95
N HIS A 84 11.72 -20.20 -31.84
CA HIS A 84 13.02 -19.51 -31.93
C HIS A 84 13.83 -19.44 -30.62
N GLY A 85 13.67 -20.43 -29.73
CA GLY A 85 14.38 -20.47 -28.44
C GLY A 85 13.77 -19.59 -27.34
N ILE A 86 12.54 -19.09 -27.54
CA ILE A 86 11.80 -18.33 -26.52
C ILE A 86 10.80 -19.22 -25.79
N PHE A 87 10.75 -19.10 -24.47
CA PHE A 87 9.88 -19.86 -23.59
C PHE A 87 9.12 -18.93 -22.65
N ASP A 88 7.79 -18.98 -22.69
CA ASP A 88 6.93 -18.38 -21.68
C ASP A 88 6.82 -19.33 -20.50
N CYS A 89 7.11 -18.81 -19.31
CA CYS A 89 7.09 -19.57 -18.08
C CYS A 89 6.12 -18.92 -17.10
N SER A 90 5.40 -19.72 -16.33
CA SER A 90 4.59 -19.20 -15.23
C SER A 90 4.43 -20.21 -14.11
N PHE A 91 4.26 -19.71 -12.89
CA PHE A 91 3.90 -20.52 -11.73
C PHE A 91 2.95 -19.77 -10.82
N VAL A 92 2.27 -20.49 -9.92
CA VAL A 92 1.38 -19.89 -8.92
C VAL A 92 1.95 -20.20 -7.52
N PRO A 93 2.54 -19.22 -6.82
CA PRO A 93 3.03 -19.41 -5.46
C PRO A 93 1.85 -19.73 -4.54
N ARG A 94 2.03 -20.70 -3.65
CA ARG A 94 1.02 -21.13 -2.67
C ARG A 94 1.40 -20.80 -1.23
N ASP A 95 2.66 -20.43 -1.04
CA ASP A 95 3.27 -20.16 0.25
C ASP A 95 3.92 -18.76 0.21
N LEU A 96 3.98 -18.10 1.37
CA LEU A 96 4.55 -16.76 1.53
C LEU A 96 6.08 -16.65 1.41
N PRO A 97 6.91 -17.67 1.68
CA PRO A 97 8.35 -17.56 1.47
C PRO A 97 8.71 -17.35 -0.01
N ASP A 98 9.83 -16.67 -0.25
CA ASP A 98 10.29 -16.36 -1.60
C ASP A 98 10.58 -17.64 -2.40
N HIS A 99 10.30 -17.57 -3.69
CA HIS A 99 10.46 -18.70 -4.60
C HIS A 99 11.80 -18.58 -5.34
N LEU A 100 12.54 -19.70 -5.39
CA LEU A 100 13.80 -19.82 -6.11
C LEU A 100 13.55 -20.40 -7.49
N ILE A 101 13.92 -19.65 -8.52
CA ILE A 101 13.84 -20.05 -9.93
C ILE A 101 15.23 -20.46 -10.39
N VAL A 102 15.35 -21.68 -10.91
CA VAL A 102 16.58 -22.21 -11.47
C VAL A 102 16.34 -22.61 -12.91
N VAL A 103 17.13 -22.02 -13.81
CA VAL A 103 17.14 -22.35 -15.23
C VAL A 103 18.43 -23.07 -15.57
N LYS A 104 18.33 -24.16 -16.30
CA LYS A 104 19.44 -24.92 -16.85
C LYS A 104 19.32 -25.04 -18.36
N PHE A 105 20.45 -25.03 -19.04
CA PHE A 105 20.55 -25.29 -20.46
C PHE A 105 21.53 -26.44 -20.70
N ASN A 106 21.06 -27.52 -21.32
CA ASN A 106 21.81 -28.77 -21.48
C ASN A 106 22.40 -29.30 -20.16
N GLY A 107 21.67 -29.14 -19.06
CA GLY A 107 22.09 -29.56 -17.71
C GLY A 107 22.99 -28.57 -16.97
N GLN A 108 23.49 -27.53 -17.63
CA GLN A 108 24.31 -26.48 -17.02
C GLN A 108 23.43 -25.34 -16.49
N ILE A 109 23.62 -24.95 -15.23
CA ILE A 109 22.95 -23.78 -14.63
C ILE A 109 23.42 -22.52 -15.35
N ILE A 110 22.48 -21.66 -15.74
CA ILE A 110 22.78 -20.40 -16.41
C ILE A 110 23.29 -19.35 -15.41
N PRO A 111 23.95 -18.26 -15.86
CA PRO A 111 24.35 -17.17 -14.98
C PRO A 111 23.19 -16.58 -14.16
N ASN A 112 23.49 -16.03 -12.99
CA ASN A 112 22.55 -15.38 -12.07
C ASN A 112 21.45 -16.29 -11.50
N CYS A 113 21.54 -17.61 -11.67
CA CYS A 113 20.71 -18.58 -10.97
C CYS A 113 21.35 -19.01 -9.62
N PRO A 114 20.54 -19.27 -8.57
CA PRO A 114 19.08 -19.13 -8.54
C PRO A 114 18.63 -17.66 -8.52
N MET A 115 17.54 -17.39 -9.23
CA MET A 115 16.85 -16.10 -9.18
C MET A 115 15.76 -16.15 -8.10
N VAL A 116 15.47 -15.00 -7.48
CA VAL A 116 14.48 -14.91 -6.41
C VAL A 116 13.23 -14.21 -6.94
N CYS A 117 12.06 -14.85 -6.80
CA CYS A 117 10.77 -14.19 -6.91
C CYS A 117 10.28 -13.87 -5.50
N GLU A 118 10.23 -12.58 -5.16
CA GLU A 118 9.74 -12.13 -3.88
C GLU A 118 8.22 -12.24 -3.82
N ILE A 119 7.69 -12.79 -2.73
CA ILE A 119 6.24 -12.85 -2.51
C ILE A 119 5.83 -11.70 -1.59
N LEU A 120 4.93 -10.86 -2.08
CA LEU A 120 4.36 -9.74 -1.33
C LEU A 120 3.24 -10.24 -0.42
N ASP A 121 3.20 -9.70 0.80
CA ASP A 121 2.15 -9.97 1.78
C ASP A 121 1.60 -8.65 2.30
N ALA A 122 0.69 -8.04 1.52
CA ALA A 122 0.04 -6.80 1.90
C ALA A 122 -0.74 -6.92 3.23
N GLY A 123 -1.18 -8.14 3.58
CA GLY A 123 -1.89 -8.43 4.82
C GLY A 123 -1.04 -8.28 6.09
N ARG A 124 0.30 -8.33 5.99
CA ARG A 124 1.21 -8.04 7.11
C ARG A 124 1.56 -6.56 7.25
N VAL A 125 1.41 -5.79 6.19
CA VAL A 125 1.71 -4.36 6.20
C VAL A 125 0.59 -3.62 6.91
N THR A 126 0.96 -2.75 7.86
CA THR A 126 -0.02 -2.01 8.67
C THR A 126 0.24 -0.51 8.64
N GLY A 127 -0.84 0.26 8.53
CA GLY A 127 -0.84 1.72 8.64
C GLY A 127 -1.37 2.15 10.01
N SER A 128 -0.63 3.00 10.74
CA SER A 128 -1.10 3.54 12.02
C SER A 128 -0.49 4.91 12.34
N GLY A 129 -1.29 5.77 12.96
CA GLY A 129 -0.88 7.10 13.40
C GLY A 129 -2.03 8.12 13.40
N PRO A 130 -1.78 9.33 13.90
CA PRO A 130 -2.81 10.38 14.01
C PRO A 130 -3.39 10.77 12.65
N GLY A 131 -2.61 10.66 11.56
CA GLY A 131 -3.04 10.94 10.20
C GLY A 131 -4.08 9.98 9.62
N LEU A 132 -4.45 8.91 10.34
CA LEU A 132 -5.53 7.98 9.96
C LEU A 132 -6.76 8.09 10.89
N GLY A 133 -6.80 9.08 11.78
CA GLY A 133 -7.84 9.23 12.81
C GLY A 133 -8.82 10.39 12.56
N VAL A 134 -9.09 11.15 13.62
CA VAL A 134 -9.86 12.40 13.57
C VAL A 134 -8.88 13.55 13.61
N ILE A 135 -8.90 14.42 12.59
CA ILE A 135 -7.89 15.49 12.42
C ILE A 135 -8.55 16.84 12.12
N PRO A 136 -8.01 17.95 12.64
CA PRO A 136 -8.46 19.27 12.25
C PRO A 136 -7.97 19.64 10.85
N ILE A 137 -8.77 20.40 10.12
CA ILE A 137 -8.41 20.98 8.83
C ILE A 137 -7.16 21.86 8.93
N ASN A 138 -6.40 21.97 7.85
CA ASN A 138 -5.20 22.82 7.73
C ASN A 138 -4.08 22.52 8.74
N ARG A 139 -4.10 21.35 9.39
CA ARG A 139 -3.02 20.88 10.25
C ARG A 139 -2.23 19.77 9.55
N LEU A 140 -0.91 19.91 9.51
CA LEU A 140 -0.04 18.84 9.04
C LEU A 140 -0.18 17.63 9.97
N THR A 141 -0.39 16.46 9.41
CA THR A 141 -0.53 15.20 10.15
C THR A 141 0.27 14.10 9.48
N SER A 142 0.51 13.00 10.19
CA SER A 142 1.27 11.88 9.65
C SER A 142 0.80 10.54 10.20
N PHE A 143 1.10 9.49 9.45
CA PHE A 143 0.98 8.11 9.91
C PHE A 143 2.19 7.29 9.44
N SER A 144 2.45 6.19 10.14
CA SER A 144 3.51 5.25 9.80
C SER A 144 2.95 4.03 9.08
N VAL A 145 3.69 3.53 8.09
CA VAL A 145 3.47 2.23 7.45
C VAL A 145 4.61 1.31 7.90
N ARG A 146 4.24 0.13 8.44
CA ARG A 146 5.17 -0.83 9.03
C ARG A 146 5.13 -2.16 8.28
N ASP A 147 6.21 -2.92 8.41
CA ASP A 147 6.40 -4.24 7.78
C ASP A 147 6.41 -4.22 6.23
N ALA A 148 6.61 -3.04 5.64
CA ALA A 148 6.77 -2.84 4.20
C ALA A 148 8.22 -3.12 3.74
N HIS A 149 8.67 -4.37 3.96
CA HIS A 149 10.06 -4.75 3.69
C HIS A 149 10.34 -5.14 2.22
N LYS A 150 9.29 -5.51 1.48
CA LYS A 150 9.38 -5.98 0.09
C LYS A 150 8.35 -5.26 -0.74
N GLY A 151 8.69 -4.90 -1.98
CA GLY A 151 7.83 -4.16 -2.89
C GLY A 151 7.65 -2.68 -2.57
N ASP A 152 7.01 -1.97 -3.49
CA ASP A 152 6.81 -0.52 -3.39
C ASP A 152 5.48 -0.20 -2.68
N ILE A 153 5.52 0.81 -1.81
CA ILE A 153 4.33 1.36 -1.17
C ILE A 153 3.84 2.57 -1.98
N SER A 154 2.58 2.50 -2.39
CA SER A 154 1.86 3.63 -3.00
C SER A 154 0.82 4.17 -2.03
N VAL A 155 0.73 5.50 -1.95
CA VAL A 155 -0.25 6.18 -1.09
C VAL A 155 -1.02 7.21 -1.89
N ASN A 156 -2.34 7.12 -1.81
CA ASN A 156 -3.27 7.99 -2.51
C ASN A 156 -4.30 8.51 -1.50
N ILE A 157 -4.49 9.83 -1.45
CA ILE A 157 -5.45 10.44 -0.53
C ILE A 157 -6.45 11.28 -1.31
N GLN A 158 -7.73 10.97 -1.16
CA GLN A 158 -8.82 11.69 -1.79
C GLN A 158 -9.62 12.49 -0.77
N SER A 159 -9.86 13.76 -1.07
CA SER A 159 -10.75 14.63 -0.31
C SER A 159 -12.22 14.27 -0.53
N PRO A 160 -13.15 14.79 0.29
CA PRO A 160 -14.59 14.53 0.14
C PRO A 160 -15.15 14.97 -1.23
N SER A 161 -14.51 15.94 -1.88
CA SER A 161 -14.86 16.38 -3.24
C SER A 161 -14.24 15.52 -4.35
N GLY A 162 -13.48 14.48 -4.00
CA GLY A 162 -12.77 13.60 -4.93
C GLY A 162 -11.43 14.16 -5.43
N ARG A 163 -10.93 15.25 -4.84
CA ARG A 163 -9.63 15.82 -5.22
C ARG A 163 -8.49 15.04 -4.59
N GLN A 164 -7.41 14.90 -5.33
CA GLN A 164 -6.17 14.33 -4.83
C GLN A 164 -5.48 15.29 -3.85
N VAL A 165 -5.14 14.78 -2.66
CA VAL A 165 -4.43 15.52 -1.63
C VAL A 165 -2.94 15.16 -1.72
N PRO A 166 -2.04 16.15 -1.82
CA PRO A 166 -0.60 15.90 -1.85
C PRO A 166 -0.12 15.16 -0.60
N VAL A 167 0.75 14.17 -0.80
CA VAL A 167 1.39 13.39 0.25
C VAL A 167 2.90 13.45 0.10
N GLU A 168 3.59 13.45 1.23
CA GLU A 168 5.04 13.31 1.32
C GLU A 168 5.35 11.97 2.00
N VAL A 169 6.12 11.12 1.34
CA VAL A 169 6.55 9.82 1.88
C VAL A 169 8.03 9.90 2.23
N MET A 170 8.38 9.57 3.47
CA MET A 170 9.75 9.56 3.98
C MET A 170 10.12 8.18 4.52
N GLY A 171 11.39 7.80 4.38
CA GLY A 171 11.94 6.54 4.89
C GLY A 171 12.39 5.58 3.79
N PRO A 172 12.58 4.28 4.10
CA PRO A 172 12.38 3.67 5.42
C PRO A 172 13.38 4.16 6.49
N ASP A 173 12.97 4.20 7.76
CA ASP A 173 13.88 4.46 8.88
C ASP A 173 14.73 3.22 9.25
N SER A 174 15.52 3.30 10.33
CA SER A 174 16.36 2.18 10.80
C SER A 174 15.58 0.93 11.22
N HIS A 175 14.27 1.06 11.42
CA HIS A 175 13.35 -0.04 11.74
C HIS A 175 12.51 -0.48 10.55
N GLY A 176 12.75 0.08 9.36
CA GLY A 176 11.99 -0.26 8.15
C GLY A 176 10.64 0.45 8.08
N HIS A 177 10.38 1.48 8.88
CA HIS A 177 9.11 2.20 8.86
C HIS A 177 9.12 3.33 7.83
N LEU A 178 8.03 3.45 7.07
CA LEU A 178 7.76 4.58 6.20
C LEU A 178 6.83 5.56 6.92
N TYR A 179 7.06 6.86 6.72
CA TYR A 179 6.23 7.91 7.29
C TYR A 179 5.56 8.69 6.17
N VAL A 180 4.24 8.75 6.22
CA VAL A 180 3.42 9.50 5.28
C VAL A 180 2.94 10.76 5.98
N THR A 181 3.21 11.91 5.38
CA THR A 181 2.79 13.22 5.88
C THR A 181 1.86 13.87 4.87
N TRP A 182 0.76 14.46 5.36
CA TRP A 182 -0.20 15.14 4.51
C TRP A 182 -0.95 16.23 5.29
N LYS A 183 -1.63 17.12 4.57
CA LYS A 183 -2.38 18.24 5.13
C LYS A 183 -3.77 18.34 4.48
N PRO A 184 -4.87 18.05 5.21
CA PRO A 184 -6.20 18.23 4.67
C PRO A 184 -6.55 19.72 4.55
N THR A 185 -7.24 20.07 3.46
CA THR A 185 -7.72 21.43 3.20
C THR A 185 -9.25 21.50 3.03
N GLU A 186 -9.94 20.37 3.22
CA GLU A 186 -11.39 20.25 3.18
C GLU A 186 -11.86 19.54 4.47
N SER A 187 -13.03 19.89 5.00
CA SER A 187 -13.67 19.13 6.09
C SER A 187 -14.56 18.03 5.50
N GLY A 188 -14.64 16.88 6.17
CA GLY A 188 -15.40 15.71 5.71
C GLY A 188 -14.60 14.41 5.76
N LEU A 189 -15.13 13.38 5.10
CA LEU A 189 -14.52 12.05 5.02
C LEU A 189 -13.50 12.00 3.88
N HIS A 190 -12.24 11.75 4.22
CA HIS A 190 -11.18 11.49 3.25
C HIS A 190 -10.95 9.99 3.14
N THR A 191 -10.63 9.53 1.94
CA THR A 191 -10.21 8.15 1.67
C THR A 191 -8.69 8.12 1.55
N VAL A 192 -8.03 7.22 2.27
CA VAL A 192 -6.58 7.01 2.19
C VAL A 192 -6.33 5.59 1.74
N ASP A 193 -5.91 5.43 0.49
CA ASP A 193 -5.46 4.16 -0.06
C ASP A 193 -3.96 4.03 0.20
N VAL A 194 -3.58 2.96 0.87
CA VAL A 194 -2.20 2.51 0.98
C VAL A 194 -2.10 1.12 0.34
N LEU A 195 -1.27 1.00 -0.68
CA LEU A 195 -1.10 -0.22 -1.47
C LEU A 195 0.34 -0.73 -1.34
N LEU A 196 0.49 -2.05 -1.27
CA LEU A 196 1.76 -2.75 -1.51
C LEU A 196 1.72 -3.39 -2.89
N GLY A 197 2.49 -2.85 -3.83
CA GLY A 197 2.29 -3.14 -5.26
C GLY A 197 0.90 -2.65 -5.71
N GLU A 198 -0.04 -3.58 -5.89
CA GLU A 198 -1.42 -3.28 -6.32
C GLU A 198 -2.46 -3.66 -5.26
N ASP A 199 -2.05 -4.27 -4.15
CA ASP A 199 -2.96 -4.75 -3.11
C ASP A 199 -3.09 -3.76 -1.96
N HIS A 200 -4.30 -3.61 -1.44
CA HIS A 200 -4.54 -2.88 -0.21
C HIS A 200 -3.85 -3.57 0.97
N ILE A 201 -3.10 -2.78 1.74
CA ILE A 201 -2.55 -3.24 3.02
C ILE A 201 -3.65 -3.44 4.05
N GLN A 202 -3.32 -4.03 5.20
CA GLN A 202 -4.31 -4.22 6.27
C GLN A 202 -4.94 -2.89 6.73
N GLY A 203 -6.26 -2.80 6.63
CA GLY A 203 -7.06 -1.64 7.03
C GLY A 203 -7.25 -0.58 5.92
N SER A 204 -6.51 -0.71 4.82
CA SER A 204 -6.68 0.10 3.62
C SER A 204 -7.89 -0.39 2.81
N PRO A 205 -8.72 0.49 2.23
CA PRO A 205 -8.65 1.94 2.35
C PRO A 205 -9.10 2.44 3.73
N PHE A 206 -8.38 3.42 4.28
CA PHE A 206 -8.74 4.06 5.54
C PHE A 206 -9.71 5.22 5.29
N THR A 207 -10.71 5.38 6.17
CA THR A 207 -11.59 6.56 6.18
C THR A 207 -11.15 7.51 7.29
N VAL A 208 -10.65 8.68 6.91
CA VAL A 208 -10.17 9.72 7.85
C VAL A 208 -11.22 10.80 8.01
N ARG A 209 -11.52 11.18 9.26
CA ARG A 209 -12.49 12.23 9.60
C ARG A 209 -11.80 13.56 9.79
N VAL A 210 -12.04 14.50 8.88
CA VAL A 210 -11.50 15.86 8.98
C VAL A 210 -12.59 16.84 9.42
N PHE A 211 -12.30 17.64 10.44
CA PHE A 211 -13.23 18.64 10.97
C PHE A 211 -12.69 20.07 10.91
N ASP A 212 -13.59 21.04 10.86
CA ASP A 212 -13.31 22.47 10.90
C ASP A 212 -14.14 23.12 12.02
N ALA A 213 -13.53 23.26 13.20
CA ALA A 213 -14.17 23.88 14.35
C ALA A 213 -14.55 25.35 14.10
N GLN A 214 -13.87 26.06 13.18
CA GLN A 214 -14.19 27.46 12.88
C GLN A 214 -15.51 27.63 12.15
N LYS A 215 -16.05 26.55 11.58
CA LYS A 215 -17.37 26.54 10.92
C LYS A 215 -18.52 26.23 11.87
N VAL A 216 -18.24 25.93 13.14
CA VAL A 216 -19.29 25.81 14.16
C VAL A 216 -19.83 27.21 14.48
N LYS A 217 -21.14 27.37 14.38
CA LYS A 217 -21.82 28.65 14.66
C LYS A 217 -22.71 28.49 15.87
N VAL A 218 -22.69 29.47 16.77
CA VAL A 218 -23.58 29.51 17.94
C VAL A 218 -24.58 30.64 17.77
N HIS A 219 -25.86 30.33 17.95
CA HIS A 219 -26.98 31.26 17.76
C HIS A 219 -27.80 31.37 19.04
N SER A 220 -28.38 32.55 19.27
CA SER A 220 -29.26 32.81 20.42
C SER A 220 -28.59 32.58 21.78
N LEU A 221 -27.27 32.81 21.86
CA LEU A 221 -26.51 32.70 23.10
C LEU A 221 -26.89 33.79 24.11
N GLU A 222 -27.16 34.99 23.60
CA GLU A 222 -27.51 36.17 24.41
C GLU A 222 -28.89 36.08 25.06
N GLY A 223 -29.01 36.69 26.23
CA GLY A 223 -30.24 36.72 27.01
C GLY A 223 -30.36 35.55 27.99
N GLY A 224 -31.40 35.60 28.81
CA GLY A 224 -31.66 34.62 29.87
C GLY A 224 -32.26 35.31 31.08
N LEU A 225 -33.31 34.72 31.65
CA LEU A 225 -33.95 35.21 32.86
C LEU A 225 -33.74 34.19 33.97
N VAL A 226 -33.37 34.66 35.16
CA VAL A 226 -33.25 33.80 36.34
C VAL A 226 -34.55 33.04 36.57
N GLY A 227 -34.43 31.73 36.76
CA GLY A 227 -35.55 30.81 36.97
C GLY A 227 -36.30 30.41 35.69
N GLN A 228 -35.93 30.91 34.51
CA GLN A 228 -36.55 30.52 33.24
C GLN A 228 -35.59 29.72 32.36
N PRO A 229 -36.05 28.67 31.66
CA PRO A 229 -35.21 27.94 30.71
C PRO A 229 -34.73 28.87 29.58
N HIS A 230 -33.43 28.97 29.41
CA HIS A 230 -32.79 29.62 28.26
C HIS A 230 -32.26 28.56 27.30
N SER A 231 -32.27 28.86 25.99
CA SER A 231 -31.78 27.93 24.99
C SER A 231 -31.02 28.63 23.88
N PHE A 232 -29.93 28.01 23.44
CA PHE A 232 -29.14 28.42 22.29
C PHE A 232 -28.95 27.25 21.33
N ILE A 233 -28.61 27.56 20.07
CA ILE A 233 -28.39 26.57 19.02
C ILE A 233 -26.92 26.54 18.65
N VAL A 234 -26.33 25.35 18.59
CA VAL A 234 -25.01 25.10 18.03
C VAL A 234 -25.18 24.43 16.68
N ASP A 235 -24.79 25.10 15.62
CA ASP A 235 -24.85 24.63 14.24
C ASP A 235 -23.46 24.15 13.79
N THR A 236 -23.36 22.85 13.51
CA THR A 236 -22.13 22.15 13.11
C THR A 236 -22.24 21.60 11.69
N SER A 237 -23.28 21.98 10.93
CA SER A 237 -23.59 21.38 9.63
C SER A 237 -22.45 21.52 8.60
N GLU A 238 -21.57 22.51 8.79
CA GLU A 238 -20.41 22.77 7.93
C GLU A 238 -19.07 22.37 8.58
N ALA A 239 -19.06 21.93 9.83
CA ALA A 239 -17.86 21.65 10.61
C ALA A 239 -17.24 20.26 10.34
N GLY A 240 -17.88 19.44 9.51
CA GLY A 240 -17.48 18.05 9.28
C GLY A 240 -17.81 17.13 10.47
N PRO A 241 -17.38 15.86 10.44
CA PRO A 241 -17.71 14.89 11.48
C PRO A 241 -17.09 15.24 12.84
N GLY A 242 -17.82 15.06 13.93
CA GLY A 242 -17.29 15.30 15.26
C GLY A 242 -18.29 15.15 16.40
N HIS A 243 -17.85 15.53 17.59
CA HIS A 243 -18.62 15.49 18.83
C HIS A 243 -18.63 16.86 19.49
N ILE A 244 -19.81 17.30 19.93
CA ILE A 244 -20.02 18.53 20.67
C ILE A 244 -19.82 18.32 22.17
N ARG A 245 -19.11 19.24 22.83
CA ARG A 245 -19.09 19.32 24.30
C ARG A 245 -19.46 20.74 24.71
N VAL A 246 -20.29 20.86 25.73
CA VAL A 246 -20.73 22.14 26.27
C VAL A 246 -20.51 22.13 27.78
N VAL A 247 -19.99 23.24 28.30
CA VAL A 247 -19.85 23.48 29.74
C VAL A 247 -20.40 24.85 30.04
N ILE A 248 -21.20 24.96 31.10
CA ILE A 248 -21.81 26.22 31.53
C ILE A 248 -21.45 26.44 33.00
N HIS A 249 -20.89 27.59 33.34
CA HIS A 249 -20.57 27.96 34.71
C HIS A 249 -21.25 29.26 35.12
N ALA A 250 -21.80 29.30 36.34
CA ALA A 250 -22.21 30.51 37.03
C ALA A 250 -21.14 30.79 38.11
N GLY A 251 -20.21 31.71 37.84
CA GLY A 251 -19.04 31.92 38.69
C GLY A 251 -18.16 30.66 38.77
N ARG A 252 -18.15 29.97 39.92
CA ARG A 252 -17.38 28.71 40.14
C ARG A 252 -18.23 27.44 40.08
N THR A 253 -19.54 27.59 39.89
CA THR A 253 -20.50 26.47 39.95
C THR A 253 -20.86 26.06 38.53
N GLU A 254 -20.74 24.78 38.21
CA GLU A 254 -21.24 24.24 36.94
C GLU A 254 -22.77 24.21 36.94
N VAL A 255 -23.36 24.68 35.84
CA VAL A 255 -24.80 24.75 35.65
C VAL A 255 -25.24 23.55 34.80
N PRO A 256 -26.15 22.71 35.31
CA PRO A 256 -26.71 21.61 34.54
C PRO A 256 -27.40 22.10 33.27
N HIS A 257 -27.19 21.38 32.18
CA HIS A 257 -27.79 21.68 30.89
C HIS A 257 -28.17 20.39 30.16
N GLN A 258 -28.99 20.52 29.14
CA GLN A 258 -29.41 19.44 28.27
C GLN A 258 -29.03 19.78 26.84
N ILE A 259 -28.49 18.79 26.12
CA ILE A 259 -28.20 18.90 24.69
C ILE A 259 -29.18 18.00 23.95
N LEU A 260 -29.95 18.59 23.04
CA LEU A 260 -30.88 17.89 22.17
C LEU A 260 -30.40 18.00 20.72
N GLU A 261 -30.12 16.87 20.08
CA GLU A 261 -29.83 16.82 18.65
C GLU A 261 -31.11 17.05 17.84
N LEU A 262 -31.10 18.09 17.01
CA LEU A 262 -32.23 18.46 16.14
C LEU A 262 -32.13 17.84 14.74
N GLY A 263 -31.03 17.13 14.45
CA GLY A 263 -30.68 16.63 13.13
C GLY A 263 -29.98 17.69 12.26
N GLY A 264 -29.39 17.25 11.15
CA GLY A 264 -28.69 18.13 10.20
C GLY A 264 -27.47 18.85 10.79
N GLY A 265 -26.86 18.30 11.84
CA GLY A 265 -25.72 18.92 12.53
C GLY A 265 -26.10 20.04 13.50
N LYS A 266 -27.38 20.19 13.87
CA LYS A 266 -27.83 21.22 14.81
C LYS A 266 -28.13 20.63 16.19
N TYR A 267 -27.66 21.32 17.22
CA TYR A 267 -27.88 20.94 18.61
C TYR A 267 -28.55 22.10 19.35
N LYS A 268 -29.63 21.82 20.07
CA LYS A 268 -30.24 22.76 21.01
C LYS A 268 -29.70 22.50 22.41
N VAL A 269 -29.08 23.51 23.00
CA VAL A 269 -28.64 23.46 24.39
C VAL A 269 -29.63 24.24 25.23
N THR A 270 -30.10 23.65 26.32
CA THR A 270 -31.05 24.27 27.26
C THR A 270 -30.51 24.21 28.68
N TYR A 271 -30.51 25.35 29.38
CA TYR A 271 -30.15 25.44 30.80
C TYR A 271 -31.07 26.45 31.51
N THR A 272 -31.14 26.41 32.84
CA THR A 272 -31.97 27.36 33.63
C THR A 272 -31.07 28.12 34.60
N PRO A 273 -30.76 29.41 34.35
CA PRO A 273 -29.98 30.24 35.27
C PRO A 273 -30.66 30.30 36.63
N GLN A 274 -29.94 29.97 37.71
CA GLN A 274 -30.47 30.06 39.09
C GLN A 274 -30.03 31.34 39.79
N GLU A 275 -28.97 31.98 39.30
CA GLU A 275 -28.36 33.16 39.91
C GLU A 275 -28.26 34.30 38.88
N ASN A 276 -28.42 35.54 39.34
CA ASN A 276 -28.25 36.73 38.49
C ASN A 276 -26.76 37.11 38.41
N VAL A 277 -25.96 36.26 37.77
CA VAL A 277 -24.52 36.43 37.56
C VAL A 277 -24.18 36.13 36.10
N ASP A 278 -23.01 36.60 35.67
CA ASP A 278 -22.49 36.25 34.34
C ASP A 278 -22.27 34.73 34.26
N HIS A 279 -22.84 34.11 33.23
CA HIS A 279 -22.65 32.70 32.93
C HIS A 279 -21.61 32.55 31.83
N MET A 280 -20.61 31.72 32.11
CA MET A 280 -19.55 31.36 31.19
C MET A 280 -19.97 30.10 30.42
N ILE A 281 -20.12 30.18 29.10
CA ILE A 281 -20.52 29.08 28.23
C ILE A 281 -19.34 28.76 27.31
N MET A 282 -18.81 27.55 27.47
CA MET A 282 -17.77 27.02 26.60
C MET A 282 -18.35 25.93 25.72
N VAL A 283 -18.20 26.08 24.40
CA VAL A 283 -18.55 25.05 23.42
C VAL A 283 -17.27 24.54 22.77
N GLU A 284 -17.16 23.23 22.64
CA GLU A 284 -16.04 22.55 21.99
C GLU A 284 -16.55 21.60 20.90
N TRP A 285 -15.79 21.49 19.81
CA TRP A 285 -16.01 20.50 18.75
C TRP A 285 -14.74 19.68 18.56
N ASN A 286 -14.83 18.36 18.82
CA ASN A 286 -13.66 17.47 18.87
C ASN A 286 -12.52 18.04 19.75
N GLU A 287 -12.87 18.48 20.96
CA GLU A 287 -11.94 19.05 21.95
C GLU A 287 -11.30 20.40 21.54
N VAL A 288 -11.76 21.01 20.44
CA VAL A 288 -11.35 22.36 20.03
C VAL A 288 -12.42 23.37 20.43
N ALA A 289 -12.06 24.33 21.27
CA ALA A 289 -12.95 25.40 21.69
C ALA A 289 -13.42 26.27 20.50
N ILE A 290 -14.71 26.60 20.48
CA ILE A 290 -15.32 27.41 19.44
C ILE A 290 -15.13 28.90 19.76
N PRO A 291 -14.54 29.69 18.85
CA PRO A 291 -14.38 31.13 19.08
C PRO A 291 -15.73 31.83 19.31
N GLY A 292 -15.80 32.70 20.31
CA GLY A 292 -17.00 33.48 20.62
C GLY A 292 -17.94 32.85 21.65
N THR A 293 -17.62 31.66 22.17
CA THR A 293 -18.27 31.14 23.40
C THR A 293 -17.44 31.62 24.58
N VAL A 294 -18.04 32.48 25.42
CA VAL A 294 -17.36 33.17 26.53
C VAL A 294 -17.70 32.48 27.82
#